data_AF-A0A7S1MAC4-F1
#
_entry.id   AF-A0A7S1MAC4-F1
#
_cell.length_a   1.000
_cell.length_b   1.000
_cell.length_c   1.000
_cell.angle_alpha   90.00
_cell.angle_beta   90.00
_cell.angle_gamma   90.00
#
_symmetry.space_group_name_H-M   'P 1'
#
loop_
_entity.id
_entity.type
_entity.pdbx_description
1 polymer ?
#
loop_
_entity_poly.entity_id
_entity_poly.type
_entity_poly.pdbx_seq_one_letter_code
_entity_poly.pdbx_strand_id
1 'polypeptide(L)'
;KLGFDLEAGRLDVSPHPFCGGAPEDIRITTRYDESELAKSVMAVVHETGHGMYEQNRGPRELINQPVAKFRGFGTHEGQSLFCEMQIGRSRAFQDVLSPLLHEIFPECPNKAEAFTPENLYRLTTNVSESSPIRVYADELTYPLH
;
A
#
# COMPACT_ATOMS: atom_id res chain seq x y z
N LYS A 1 -6.83 0.18 -10.82
CA LYS A 1 -5.37 -0.10 -10.76
C LYS A 1 -4.68 1.17 -10.29
N LEU A 2 -3.64 1.09 -9.45
CA LEU A 2 -3.06 2.25 -8.75
C LEU A 2 -2.16 3.15 -9.61
N GLY A 3 -1.44 2.59 -10.60
CA GLY A 3 -0.65 3.39 -11.56
C GLY A 3 0.88 3.28 -11.43
N PHE A 4 1.39 2.37 -10.59
CA PHE A 4 2.81 2.03 -10.55
C PHE A 4 3.29 1.47 -11.90
N ASP A 5 4.39 2.02 -12.42
CA ASP A 5 4.99 1.55 -13.68
C ASP A 5 5.89 0.33 -13.40
N LEU A 6 5.44 -0.85 -13.85
CA LEU A 6 6.17 -2.11 -13.71
C LEU A 6 7.31 -2.28 -14.74
N GLU A 7 7.39 -1.43 -15.77
CA GLU A 7 8.54 -1.42 -16.67
C GLU A 7 9.69 -0.58 -16.09
N ALA A 8 9.37 0.35 -15.20
CA ALA A 8 10.32 1.18 -14.45
C ALA A 8 10.39 0.79 -12.95
N GLY A 9 10.08 -0.48 -12.64
CA GLY A 9 10.08 -0.97 -11.27
C GLY A 9 9.69 -2.43 -11.09
N ARG A 10 9.71 -2.93 -9.86
CA ARG A 10 9.29 -4.30 -9.52
C ARG A 10 8.89 -4.44 -8.05
N LEU A 11 8.18 -5.53 -7.77
CA LEU A 11 7.83 -5.97 -6.41
C LEU A 11 8.69 -7.18 -6.02
N ASP A 12 9.28 -7.12 -4.83
CA ASP A 12 10.10 -8.17 -4.21
C ASP A 12 9.64 -8.50 -2.78
N VAL A 13 10.21 -9.56 -2.19
CA VAL A 13 9.99 -9.92 -0.78
C VAL A 13 11.17 -9.46 0.07
N SER A 14 10.88 -8.84 1.21
CA SER A 14 11.88 -8.45 2.21
C SER A 14 11.35 -8.64 3.64
N PRO A 15 12.22 -8.65 4.68
CA PRO A 15 11.76 -8.73 6.07
C PRO A 15 10.96 -7.51 6.53
N HIS A 16 11.27 -6.34 5.98
CA HIS A 16 10.63 -5.06 6.28
C HIS A 16 10.31 -4.36 4.96
N PRO A 17 9.02 -4.16 4.63
CA PRO A 17 8.62 -3.42 3.44
C PRO A 17 9.34 -2.07 3.33
N PHE A 18 9.73 -1.73 2.11
CA PHE A 18 10.34 -0.45 1.78
C PHE A 18 10.25 -0.19 0.27
N CYS A 19 10.40 1.09 -0.09
CA CYS A 19 10.55 1.58 -1.44
C CYS A 19 11.92 2.24 -1.61
N GLY A 20 12.59 1.99 -2.73
CA GLY A 20 13.86 2.63 -3.05
C GLY A 20 14.34 2.38 -4.47
N GLY A 21 15.38 3.10 -4.89
CA GLY A 21 15.96 2.96 -6.23
C GLY A 21 16.28 4.31 -6.86
N ALA A 22 16.26 4.34 -8.19
CA ALA A 22 16.37 5.55 -9.00
C ALA A 22 15.05 5.76 -9.75
N PRO A 23 14.69 6.97 -10.19
CA PRO A 23 13.41 7.24 -10.86
C PRO A 23 13.05 6.32 -12.04
N GLU A 24 14.05 5.74 -12.69
CA GLU A 24 13.94 4.78 -13.79
C GLU A 24 13.84 3.31 -13.36
N ASP A 25 14.15 3.00 -12.11
CA ASP A 25 14.16 1.68 -11.50
C ASP A 25 13.79 1.84 -10.02
N ILE A 26 12.49 1.99 -9.77
CA ILE A 26 11.92 2.08 -8.42
C ILE A 26 11.45 0.71 -8.00
N ARG A 27 11.95 0.22 -6.86
CA ARG A 27 11.63 -1.10 -6.34
C ARG A 27 10.87 -0.97 -5.04
N ILE A 28 9.83 -1.76 -4.94
CA ILE A 28 9.03 -1.88 -3.73
C ILE A 28 9.16 -3.30 -3.20
N THR A 29 9.12 -3.44 -1.89
CA THR A 29 9.18 -4.76 -1.25
C THR A 29 8.00 -4.96 -0.33
N THR A 30 7.61 -6.21 -0.12
CA THR A 30 6.56 -6.54 0.84
C THR A 30 6.97 -7.75 1.68
N ARG A 31 6.20 -7.97 2.74
CA ARG A 31 6.25 -9.18 3.55
C ARG A 31 4.89 -9.86 3.49
N TYR A 32 4.89 -11.12 3.08
CA TYR A 32 3.70 -11.96 3.11
C TYR A 32 3.54 -12.60 4.47
N ASP A 33 2.32 -12.58 4.98
CA ASP A 33 1.88 -13.38 6.11
C ASP A 33 0.62 -14.13 5.66
N GLU A 34 0.72 -15.45 5.56
CA GLU A 34 -0.36 -16.31 5.08
C GLU A 34 -1.60 -16.25 5.97
N SER A 35 -1.46 -15.82 7.22
CA SER A 35 -2.58 -15.64 8.14
C SER A 35 -3.26 -14.27 8.01
N GLU A 36 -2.63 -13.31 7.31
CA GLU A 36 -2.98 -11.89 7.38
C GLU A 36 -2.95 -11.24 5.99
N LEU A 37 -3.78 -11.76 5.08
CA LEU A 37 -3.91 -11.27 3.69
C LEU A 37 -4.04 -9.74 3.59
N ALA A 38 -4.93 -9.14 4.39
CA ALA A 38 -5.20 -7.71 4.34
C ALA A 38 -3.96 -6.87 4.66
N LYS A 39 -3.13 -7.31 5.62
CA LYS A 39 -1.89 -6.61 5.99
C LYS A 39 -0.90 -6.60 4.83
N SER A 40 -0.69 -7.74 4.17
CA SER A 40 0.23 -7.82 3.03
C SER A 40 -0.24 -7.01 1.83
N VAL A 41 -1.56 -6.99 1.55
CA VAL A 41 -2.12 -6.15 0.47
C VAL A 41 -1.93 -4.67 0.80
N MET A 42 -2.28 -4.22 2.01
CA MET A 42 -2.12 -2.82 2.41
C MET A 42 -0.65 -2.38 2.43
N ALA A 43 0.27 -3.25 2.85
CA ALA A 43 1.71 -2.98 2.76
C ALA A 43 2.16 -2.75 1.30
N VAL A 44 1.70 -3.57 0.35
CA VAL A 44 2.01 -3.34 -1.08
C VAL A 44 1.41 -2.02 -1.57
N VAL A 45 0.19 -1.68 -1.15
CA VAL A 45 -0.45 -0.41 -1.53
C VAL A 45 0.30 0.79 -0.94
N HIS A 46 0.80 0.69 0.29
CA HIS A 46 1.64 1.69 0.95
C HIS A 46 2.91 1.96 0.16
N GLU A 47 3.69 0.91 -0.10
CA GLU A 47 4.95 1.05 -0.85
C GLU A 47 4.71 1.46 -2.30
N THR A 48 3.57 1.08 -2.89
CA THR A 48 3.14 1.58 -4.20
C THR A 48 2.96 3.11 -4.20
N GLY A 49 2.43 3.69 -3.13
CA GLY A 49 2.30 5.15 -3.02
C GLY A 49 3.64 5.87 -3.00
N HIS A 50 4.61 5.34 -2.25
CA HIS A 50 6.00 5.79 -2.32
C HIS A 50 6.58 5.63 -3.74
N GLY A 51 6.37 4.46 -4.34
CA GLY A 51 6.90 4.13 -5.64
C GLY A 51 6.42 5.07 -6.74
N MET A 52 5.10 5.33 -6.77
CA MET A 52 4.51 6.28 -7.71
C MET A 52 5.02 7.70 -7.50
N TYR A 53 5.25 8.13 -6.27
CA TYR A 53 5.83 9.44 -6.01
C TYR A 53 7.24 9.55 -6.61
N GLU A 54 8.08 8.54 -6.37
CA GLU A 54 9.46 8.52 -6.86
C GLU A 54 9.56 8.39 -8.39
N GLN A 55 8.65 7.65 -9.02
CA GLN A 55 8.53 7.55 -10.48
C GLN A 55 8.09 8.88 -11.13
N ASN A 56 7.47 9.79 -10.37
CA ASN A 56 6.82 11.01 -10.89
C ASN A 56 7.36 12.32 -10.26
N ARG A 57 8.65 12.38 -9.88
CA ARG A 57 9.26 13.58 -9.26
C ARG A 57 9.46 14.78 -10.21
N GLY A 58 8.58 15.00 -11.18
CA GLY A 58 8.63 16.09 -12.14
C GLY A 58 8.98 15.63 -13.57
N PRO A 59 9.13 16.58 -14.52
CA PRO A 59 9.43 16.25 -15.91
C PRO A 59 10.71 15.43 -16.04
N ARG A 60 10.71 14.46 -16.94
CA ARG A 60 11.78 13.47 -17.08
C ARG A 60 13.14 14.12 -17.39
N GLU A 61 13.13 15.16 -18.21
CA GLU A 61 14.28 15.97 -18.58
C GLU A 61 14.89 16.76 -17.40
N LEU A 62 14.14 16.94 -16.32
CA LEU A 62 14.57 17.66 -15.12
C LEU A 62 14.95 16.72 -13.96
N ILE A 63 14.98 15.40 -14.15
CA ILE A 63 15.10 14.45 -13.04
C ILE A 63 16.35 14.63 -12.18
N ASN A 64 17.44 15.12 -12.79
CA ASN A 64 18.71 15.39 -12.13
C ASN A 64 18.81 16.83 -11.57
N GLN A 65 17.78 17.64 -11.73
CA GLN A 65 17.73 19.02 -11.26
C GLN A 65 17.17 19.09 -9.82
N PRO A 66 17.54 20.13 -9.04
CA PRO A 66 17.01 20.31 -7.69
C PRO A 66 15.48 20.34 -7.59
N VAL A 67 14.79 20.77 -8.65
CA VAL A 67 13.32 20.80 -8.72
C VAL A 67 12.69 19.40 -8.75
N ALA A 68 13.44 18.36 -9.12
CA ALA A 68 12.97 16.98 -9.15
C ALA A 68 13.40 16.14 -7.94
N LYS A 69 13.97 16.78 -6.91
CA LYS A 69 14.31 16.09 -5.67
C LYS A 69 13.07 15.80 -4.84
N PHE A 70 13.11 14.69 -4.09
CA PHE A 70 12.11 14.37 -3.07
C PHE A 70 11.89 15.57 -2.14
N ARG A 71 10.64 15.84 -1.76
CA ARG A 71 10.23 17.05 -1.02
C ARG A 71 10.12 16.81 0.48
N GLY A 72 10.96 15.92 1.02
CA GLY A 72 10.98 15.54 2.42
C GLY A 72 10.08 14.35 2.77
N PHE A 73 10.37 13.73 3.92
CA PHE A 73 9.69 12.51 4.37
C PHE A 73 8.19 12.71 4.60
N GLY A 74 7.74 13.89 5.07
CA GLY A 74 6.30 14.14 5.26
C GLY A 74 5.51 14.10 3.95
N THR A 75 6.06 14.66 2.87
CA THR A 75 5.42 14.57 1.55
C THR A 75 5.43 13.14 1.03
N HIS A 76 6.56 12.45 1.20
CA HIS A 76 6.79 11.08 0.73
C HIS A 76 5.85 10.08 1.44
N GLU A 77 5.75 10.18 2.77
CA GLU A 77 4.81 9.43 3.61
C GLU A 77 3.35 9.83 3.36
N GLY A 78 3.11 11.10 3.05
CA GLY A 78 1.79 11.55 2.62
C GLY A 78 1.29 10.80 1.39
N GLN A 79 2.17 10.44 0.45
CA GLN A 79 1.78 9.68 -0.75
C GLN A 79 1.51 8.20 -0.44
N SER A 80 2.31 7.56 0.42
CA SER A 80 2.06 6.18 0.84
C SER A 80 0.77 6.07 1.64
N LEU A 81 0.56 6.94 2.63
CA LEU A 81 -0.65 6.97 3.44
C LEU A 81 -1.88 7.38 2.63
N PHE A 82 -1.75 8.25 1.63
CA PHE A 82 -2.85 8.55 0.71
C PHE A 82 -3.27 7.29 -0.06
N CYS A 83 -2.31 6.54 -0.58
CA CYS A 83 -2.61 5.29 -1.29
C CYS A 83 -3.17 4.22 -0.35
N GLU A 84 -2.56 4.01 0.82
CA GLU A 84 -2.97 2.99 1.77
C GLU A 84 -4.28 3.36 2.47
N MET A 85 -4.27 4.44 3.26
CA MET A 85 -5.37 4.80 4.17
C MET A 85 -6.55 5.39 3.41
N GLN A 86 -6.29 6.31 2.47
CA GLN A 86 -7.39 7.04 1.80
C GLN A 86 -7.97 6.27 0.61
N ILE A 87 -7.13 5.63 -0.21
CA ILE A 87 -7.59 4.82 -1.35
C ILE A 87 -7.82 3.37 -0.92
N GLY A 88 -6.79 2.68 -0.45
CA GLY A 88 -6.75 1.23 -0.21
C GLY A 88 -7.74 0.73 0.83
N ARG A 89 -8.12 1.59 1.79
CA ARG A 89 -9.14 1.28 2.81
C ARG A 89 -10.52 1.89 2.51
N SER A 90 -10.69 2.58 1.38
CA SER A 90 -11.99 3.10 0.96
C SER A 90 -12.95 2.00 0.54
N ARG A 91 -14.26 2.24 0.68
CA ARG A 91 -15.32 1.33 0.20
C ARG A 91 -15.19 1.04 -1.30
N ALA A 92 -14.94 2.09 -2.09
CA ALA A 92 -14.79 1.96 -3.54
C ALA A 92 -13.61 1.05 -3.93
N PHE A 93 -12.52 1.05 -3.15
CA PHE A 93 -11.42 0.11 -3.37
C PHE A 93 -11.82 -1.32 -3.02
N GLN A 94 -12.59 -1.53 -1.94
CA GLN A 94 -13.07 -2.87 -1.58
C GLN A 94 -14.02 -3.45 -2.62
N ASP A 95 -14.84 -2.62 -3.27
CA ASP A 95 -15.69 -3.04 -4.38
C ASP A 95 -14.88 -3.58 -5.58
N VAL A 96 -13.67 -3.05 -5.78
CA VAL A 96 -12.73 -3.53 -6.81
C VAL A 96 -11.94 -4.75 -6.34
N LEU A 97 -11.55 -4.78 -5.06
CA LEU A 97 -10.73 -5.87 -4.50
C LEU A 97 -11.51 -7.17 -4.33
N SER A 98 -12.77 -7.08 -3.88
CA SER A 98 -13.65 -8.23 -3.64
C SER A 98 -13.69 -9.25 -4.80
N PRO A 99 -14.06 -8.86 -6.04
CA PRO A 99 -14.11 -9.82 -7.14
C PRO A 99 -12.75 -10.42 -7.49
N LEU A 100 -11.65 -9.68 -7.31
CA LEU A 100 -10.30 -10.19 -7.54
C LEU A 100 -9.93 -11.28 -6.53
N LEU A 101 -10.26 -11.09 -5.25
CA LEU A 101 -10.02 -12.11 -4.22
C LEU A 101 -10.84 -13.37 -4.47
N HIS A 102 -12.07 -13.22 -4.97
CA HIS A 102 -12.92 -14.34 -5.36
C HIS A 102 -12.33 -15.20 -6.50
N GLU A 103 -11.67 -14.54 -7.45
CA GLU A 103 -11.00 -15.18 -8.59
C GLU A 103 -9.67 -15.81 -8.19
N ILE A 104 -8.86 -15.11 -7.40
CA ILE A 104 -7.52 -15.56 -6.98
C ILE A 104 -7.61 -16.73 -5.99
N PHE A 105 -8.63 -16.75 -5.13
CA PHE A 105 -8.81 -17.78 -4.11
C PHE A 105 -10.10 -18.58 -4.35
N PRO A 106 -10.18 -19.37 -5.43
CA PRO A 106 -11.41 -20.06 -5.78
C PRO A 106 -11.84 -21.09 -4.74
N GLU A 107 -10.86 -21.73 -4.10
CA GLU A 107 -11.03 -22.81 -3.11
C GLU A 107 -11.16 -22.31 -1.66
N CYS A 108 -11.13 -20.99 -1.41
CA CYS A 108 -11.20 -20.46 -0.06
C CYS A 108 -12.57 -20.76 0.58
N PRO A 109 -12.62 -21.46 1.73
CA PRO A 109 -13.86 -21.71 2.45
C PRO A 109 -14.52 -20.39 2.84
N ASN A 110 -15.84 -20.31 2.71
CA ASN A 110 -16.63 -19.13 3.07
C ASN A 110 -16.26 -17.83 2.33
N LYS A 111 -15.56 -17.89 1.18
CA LYS A 111 -15.17 -16.69 0.40
C LYS A 111 -16.36 -15.76 0.08
N ALA A 112 -17.56 -16.33 -0.12
CA ALA A 112 -18.81 -15.58 -0.36
C ALA A 112 -19.16 -14.59 0.77
N GLU A 113 -18.79 -14.92 2.01
CA GLU A 113 -19.02 -14.06 3.18
C GLU A 113 -17.75 -13.26 3.49
N ALA A 114 -16.59 -13.92 3.47
CA ALA A 114 -15.31 -13.34 3.86
C ALA A 114 -14.86 -12.19 2.94
N PHE A 115 -15.09 -12.31 1.62
CA PHE A 115 -14.65 -11.32 0.64
C PHE A 115 -15.74 -10.36 0.20
N THR A 116 -16.85 -10.23 0.95
CA THR A 116 -17.80 -9.15 0.67
C THR A 116 -17.12 -7.78 0.83
N PRO A 117 -17.41 -6.78 -0.03
CA PRO A 117 -16.79 -5.47 0.08
C PRO A 117 -16.95 -4.83 1.45
N GLU A 118 -18.12 -5.00 2.07
CA GLU A 118 -18.38 -4.50 3.42
C GLU A 118 -17.53 -5.19 4.49
N ASN A 119 -17.33 -6.50 4.40
CA ASN A 119 -16.47 -7.21 5.36
C ASN A 119 -15.00 -6.79 5.20
N LEU A 120 -14.51 -6.69 3.96
CA LEU A 120 -13.16 -6.20 3.69
C LEU A 120 -12.95 -4.76 4.19
N TYR A 121 -13.95 -3.89 4.02
CA TYR A 121 -13.93 -2.53 4.54
C TYR A 121 -13.80 -2.54 6.06
N ARG A 122 -14.67 -3.27 6.76
CA ARG A 122 -14.61 -3.38 8.22
C ARG A 122 -13.29 -3.93 8.73
N LEU A 123 -12.76 -4.96 8.08
CA LEU A 123 -11.46 -5.56 8.43
C LEU A 123 -10.32 -4.55 8.28
N THR A 124 -10.34 -3.75 7.21
CA THR A 124 -9.28 -2.78 6.92
C THR A 124 -9.46 -1.45 7.65
N THR A 125 -10.63 -1.11 8.17
CA THR A 125 -10.82 0.11 8.98
C THR A 125 -11.02 -0.19 10.46
N ASN A 126 -10.74 -1.42 10.90
CA ASN A 126 -10.91 -1.77 12.29
C ASN A 126 -9.90 -1.00 13.17
N VAL A 127 -10.40 -0.39 14.24
CA VAL A 127 -9.58 0.23 15.29
C VAL A 127 -9.29 -0.86 16.31
N SER A 128 -8.04 -1.30 16.39
CA SER A 128 -7.63 -2.35 17.33
C SER A 128 -7.55 -1.82 18.76
N GLU A 129 -7.53 -2.73 19.74
CA GLU A 129 -7.09 -2.38 21.08
C GLU A 129 -5.67 -1.80 21.04
N SER A 130 -5.37 -0.86 21.93
CA SER A 130 -4.08 -0.15 21.96
C SER A 130 -2.91 -1.14 21.95
N SER A 131 -2.11 -1.09 20.88
CA SER A 131 -0.89 -1.87 20.71
C SER A 131 0.32 -1.03 21.15
N PRO A 132 1.34 -1.61 21.80
CA PRO A 132 2.60 -0.91 22.05
C PRO A 132 3.50 -0.83 20.79
N ILE A 133 3.12 -1.47 19.68
CA ILE A 133 3.92 -1.56 18.46
C ILE A 133 3.40 -0.59 17.40
N ARG A 134 4.09 0.54 17.23
CA ARG A 134 3.70 1.64 16.32
C ARG A 134 3.34 1.18 14.90
N VAL A 135 4.14 0.28 14.31
CA VAL A 135 3.92 -0.18 12.92
C VAL A 135 2.68 -1.08 12.74
N TYR A 136 2.05 -1.48 13.84
CA TYR A 136 0.80 -2.25 13.84
C TYR A 136 -0.38 -1.45 14.38
N ALA A 137 -0.19 -0.17 14.69
CA ALA A 137 -1.25 0.71 15.15
C ALA A 137 -2.24 1.03 14.02
N ASP A 138 -3.50 1.18 14.37
CA ASP A 138 -4.55 1.62 13.45
C ASP A 138 -4.44 3.13 13.15
N GLU A 139 -5.27 3.62 12.22
CA GLU A 139 -5.23 5.03 11.76
C GLU A 139 -5.49 6.03 12.89
N LEU A 140 -6.29 5.67 13.91
CA LEU A 140 -6.63 6.56 15.02
C LEU A 140 -5.53 6.60 16.08
N THR A 141 -4.88 5.45 16.35
CA THR A 141 -3.87 5.34 17.42
C THR A 141 -2.44 5.59 16.94
N TYR A 142 -2.14 5.40 15.65
CA TYR A 142 -0.82 5.60 15.07
C TYR A 142 -0.19 6.97 15.38
N PRO A 143 -0.90 8.11 15.26
CA PRO A 143 -0.32 9.43 15.56
C PRO A 143 0.02 9.67 17.05
N LEU A 144 -0.43 8.80 17.96
CA LEU A 144 -0.16 8.92 19.40
C LEU A 144 1.15 8.24 19.83
N HIS A 145 1.74 7.41 18.97
CA HIS A 145 3.04 6.77 19.17
C HIS A 145 4.21 7.71 18.91
#